data_AF-A0A1H1MW63-F1
#
_entry.id   AF-A0A1H1MW63-F1
#
_cell.length_a   1.000
_cell.length_b   1.000
_cell.length_c   1.000
_cell.angle_alpha   90.00
_cell.angle_beta   90.00
_cell.angle_gamma   90.00
#
_symmetry.space_group_name_H-M   'P 1'
#
loop_
_entity.id
_entity.type
_entity.pdbx_description
1 polymer ?
#
loop_
_entity_poly.entity_id
_entity_poly.type
_entity_poly.pdbx_seq_one_letter_code
_entity_poly.pdbx_strand_id
1 'polypeptide(L)'
;MRAQRVSNSLGAHKNGTHRNNGEIEGLQSQLALFNQQIEELEKRQPESSKIDALKAGALLLSRQIDDLRCAQATDELAGLLAK
;
A
#
# COMPACT_ATOMS: atom_id res chain seq x y z
N MET A 1 40.77 29.42 0.75
CA MET A 1 40.47 28.12 1.39
C MET A 1 38.95 28.01 1.52
N ARG A 2 38.29 27.28 0.61
CA ARG A 2 36.82 27.22 0.48
C ARG A 2 36.33 25.99 1.26
N ALA A 3 35.53 26.20 2.30
CA ALA A 3 34.91 25.13 3.07
C ALA A 3 33.93 24.36 2.19
N GLN A 4 34.16 23.06 2.03
CA GLN A 4 33.29 22.13 1.31
C GLN A 4 32.09 21.80 2.21
N ARG A 5 30.87 22.04 1.72
CA ARG A 5 29.63 21.68 2.42
C ARG A 5 29.53 20.16 2.51
N VAL A 6 29.31 19.66 3.72
CA VAL A 6 28.88 18.28 3.97
C VAL A 6 27.40 18.20 3.60
N SER A 7 27.08 17.51 2.51
CA SER A 7 25.69 17.27 2.11
C SER A 7 25.10 16.21 3.02
N ASN A 8 24.20 16.64 3.91
CA ASN A 8 23.37 15.78 4.76
C ASN A 8 22.57 14.78 3.91
N SER A 9 22.69 13.49 4.22
CA SER A 9 22.02 12.34 3.58
C SER A 9 20.53 12.18 3.95
N LEU A 10 19.86 13.20 4.48
CA LEU A 10 18.48 13.13 4.98
C LEU A 10 17.38 13.06 3.89
N GLY A 11 17.75 12.97 2.61
CA GLY A 11 16.82 13.02 1.48
C GLY A 11 16.26 11.67 1.02
N ALA A 12 16.90 10.54 1.35
CA ALA A 12 16.53 9.24 0.78
C ALA A 12 15.26 8.63 1.39
N HIS A 13 15.07 8.76 2.71
CA HIS A 13 13.94 8.14 3.43
C HIS A 13 12.58 8.73 3.04
N LYS A 14 12.51 10.04 2.76
CA LYS A 14 11.23 10.72 2.50
C LYS A 14 10.60 10.31 1.16
N ASN A 15 11.42 10.01 0.15
CA ASN A 15 10.93 9.67 -1.18
C ASN A 15 10.34 8.25 -1.26
N GLY A 16 10.80 7.31 -0.43
CA GLY A 16 10.23 5.95 -0.37
C GLY A 16 8.83 5.95 0.25
N THR A 17 8.65 6.66 1.37
CA THR A 17 7.35 6.72 2.08
C THR A 17 6.24 7.34 1.23
N HIS A 18 6.53 8.42 0.50
CA HIS A 18 5.54 9.08 -0.37
C HIS A 18 5.12 8.20 -1.56
N ARG A 19 6.03 7.39 -2.10
CA ARG A 19 5.72 6.44 -3.18
C ARG A 19 4.79 5.34 -2.68
N ASN A 20 5.09 4.77 -1.52
CA ASN A 20 4.29 3.71 -0.92
C ASN A 20 2.88 4.20 -0.55
N ASN A 21 2.73 5.45 -0.10
CA ASN A 21 1.40 6.03 0.17
C ASN A 21 0.53 6.11 -1.09
N GLY A 22 1.08 6.62 -2.20
CA GLY A 22 0.32 6.67 -3.46
C GLY A 22 -0.06 5.30 -3.99
N GLU A 23 0.81 4.30 -3.80
CA GLU A 23 0.51 2.91 -4.16
C GLU A 23 -0.59 2.30 -3.27
N ILE A 24 -0.54 2.54 -1.95
CA ILE A 24 -1.59 2.14 -1.00
C ILE A 24 -2.94 2.77 -1.38
N GLU A 25 -2.98 4.06 -1.69
CA GLU A 25 -4.22 4.75 -2.09
C GLU A 25 -4.82 4.16 -3.38
N GLY A 26 -3.97 3.82 -4.35
CA GLY A 26 -4.38 3.14 -5.58
C GLY A 26 -4.97 1.76 -5.31
N LEU A 27 -4.29 0.94 -4.50
CA LEU A 27 -4.76 -0.39 -4.12
C LEU A 27 -6.06 -0.33 -3.31
N GLN A 28 -6.21 0.64 -2.41
CA GLN A 28 -7.45 0.87 -1.64
C GLN A 28 -8.62 1.22 -2.55
N SER A 29 -8.39 2.07 -3.55
CA SER A 29 -9.42 2.41 -4.55
C SER A 29 -9.84 1.18 -5.35
N GLN A 30 -8.90 0.33 -5.74
CA GLN A 30 -9.20 -0.91 -6.46
C GLN A 30 -9.93 -1.93 -5.58
N LEU A 31 -9.55 -2.05 -4.31
CA LEU A 31 -10.24 -2.89 -3.33
C LEU A 31 -11.69 -2.44 -3.12
N ALA A 32 -11.93 -1.14 -3.04
CA ALA A 32 -13.29 -0.59 -2.92
C ALA A 32 -14.17 -0.95 -4.13
N LEU A 33 -13.62 -0.88 -5.35
CA LEU A 33 -14.32 -1.30 -6.56
C LEU A 33 -14.66 -2.80 -6.53
N PHE A 34 -13.73 -3.64 -6.08
CA PHE A 34 -13.98 -5.09 -5.97
C PHE A 34 -15.09 -5.38 -4.96
N ASN A 35 -15.04 -4.73 -3.80
CA ASN A 35 -16.06 -4.88 -2.77
C ASN A 35 -17.45 -4.44 -3.26
N GLN A 36 -17.54 -3.32 -3.99
CA GLN A 36 -18.80 -2.88 -4.59
C GLN A 36 -19.34 -3.90 -5.59
N GLN A 37 -18.49 -4.44 -6.46
CA GLN A 37 -18.91 -5.45 -7.44
C GLN A 37 -19.37 -6.75 -6.78
N ILE A 38 -18.71 -7.17 -5.70
CA ILE A 38 -19.12 -8.33 -4.90
C ILE A 38 -20.51 -8.08 -4.32
N GLU A 39 -20.73 -6.92 -3.68
CA GLU A 39 -22.02 -6.59 -3.05
C GLU A 39 -23.16 -6.57 -4.08
N GLU A 40 -22.92 -5.98 -5.26
CA GLU A 40 -23.92 -5.96 -6.34
C GLU A 40 -24.23 -7.35 -6.90
N LEU A 41 -23.22 -8.22 -7.01
CA LEU A 41 -23.39 -9.59 -7.48
C LEU A 41 -24.04 -10.49 -6.44
N GLU A 42 -23.68 -10.38 -5.17
CA GLU A 42 -24.28 -11.17 -4.08
C GLU A 42 -25.79 -10.92 -3.97
N LYS A 43 -26.23 -9.69 -4.21
CA LYS A 43 -27.66 -9.33 -4.25
C LYS A 43 -28.42 -10.01 -5.40
N ARG A 44 -27.74 -10.31 -6.52
CA ARG A 44 -28.37 -10.81 -7.75
C ARG A 44 -28.21 -12.32 -7.92
N GLN A 45 -27.03 -12.84 -7.64
CA GLN A 45 -26.60 -14.22 -7.88
C GLN A 45 -25.54 -14.64 -6.85
N PRO A 46 -25.93 -14.99 -5.63
CA PRO A 46 -25.01 -15.23 -4.51
C PRO A 46 -24.06 -16.43 -4.72
N GLU A 47 -24.38 -17.38 -5.60
CA GLU A 47 -23.53 -18.55 -5.90
C GLU A 47 -22.72 -18.40 -7.20
N SER A 48 -22.43 -17.17 -7.62
CA SER A 48 -21.67 -16.91 -8.85
C SER A 48 -20.16 -17.13 -8.63
N SER A 49 -19.53 -17.96 -9.48
CA SER A 49 -18.06 -18.12 -9.52
C SER A 49 -17.30 -16.82 -9.77
N LYS A 50 -17.97 -15.79 -10.32
CA LYS A 50 -17.43 -14.44 -10.45
C LYS A 50 -17.21 -13.76 -9.08
N ILE A 51 -18.08 -14.02 -8.10
CA ILE A 51 -17.93 -13.51 -6.74
C ILE A 51 -16.67 -14.08 -6.09
N ASP A 52 -16.43 -15.39 -6.26
CA ASP A 52 -15.23 -16.05 -5.71
C ASP A 52 -13.94 -15.47 -6.29
N ALA A 53 -13.91 -15.23 -7.61
CA ALA A 53 -12.78 -14.60 -8.28
C ALA A 53 -12.53 -13.16 -7.76
N LEU A 54 -13.59 -12.37 -7.57
CA LEU A 54 -13.49 -11.03 -7.01
C LEU A 54 -13.02 -11.05 -5.55
N LYS A 55 -13.53 -11.97 -4.73
CA LYS A 55 -13.10 -12.14 -3.33
C LYS A 55 -11.62 -12.51 -3.25
N ALA A 56 -11.16 -13.44 -4.09
CA ALA A 56 -9.75 -13.80 -4.18
C ALA A 56 -8.86 -12.59 -4.54
N GLY A 57 -9.30 -11.77 -5.50
CA GLY A 57 -8.57 -10.54 -5.85
C GLY A 57 -8.59 -9.48 -4.75
N ALA A 58 -9.72 -9.30 -4.04
CA ALA A 58 -9.82 -8.40 -2.90
C ALA A 58 -8.88 -8.81 -1.75
N LEU A 59 -8.76 -10.11 -1.48
CA LEU A 59 -7.80 -10.65 -0.50
C LEU A 59 -6.35 -10.36 -0.92
N LEU A 60 -6.03 -10.50 -2.20
CA LEU A 60 -4.68 -10.21 -2.71
C LEU A 60 -4.33 -8.73 -2.59
N LEU A 61 -5.25 -7.83 -2.95
CA LEU A 61 -5.07 -6.39 -2.78
C LEU A 61 -4.92 -6.00 -1.31
N SER A 62 -5.72 -6.60 -0.42
CA SER A 62 -5.63 -6.36 1.03
C SER A 62 -4.25 -6.74 1.57
N ARG A 63 -3.74 -7.91 1.16
CA ARG A 63 -2.39 -8.35 1.52
C ARG A 63 -1.30 -7.39 1.02
N GLN A 64 -1.39 -6.91 -0.22
CA GLN A 64 -0.42 -5.95 -0.76
C GLN A 64 -0.41 -4.63 0.02
N ILE A 65 -1.59 -4.13 0.42
CA ILE A 65 -1.69 -2.94 1.29
C ILE A 65 -1.00 -3.19 2.63
N ASP A 66 -1.24 -4.34 3.25
CA ASP A 66 -0.63 -4.68 4.54
C ASP A 66 0.89 -4.84 4.43
N ASP A 67 1.39 -5.45 3.35
CA ASP A 67 2.83 -5.58 3.09
C ASP A 67 3.50 -4.21 2.93
N LEU A 68 2.90 -3.28 2.19
CA LEU A 68 3.41 -1.92 2.02
C LEU A 68 3.41 -1.14 3.34
N ARG A 69 2.36 -1.27 4.15
CA ARG A 69 2.28 -0.64 5.48
C ARG A 69 3.34 -1.20 6.43
N CYS A 70 3.54 -2.52 6.43
CA CYS A 70 4.58 -3.15 7.23
C CYS A 70 5.98 -2.67 6.83
N ALA A 71 6.24 -2.53 5.52
CA ALA A 71 7.50 -2.00 5.02
C ALA A 71 7.71 -0.55 5.48
N GLN A 72 6.69 0.30 5.38
CA GLN A 72 6.76 1.69 5.85
C GLN A 72 7.05 1.78 7.35
N ALA A 73 6.33 1.01 8.18
CA ALA A 73 6.55 1.00 9.62
C ALA A 73 7.96 0.50 10.00
N THR A 74 8.46 -0.49 9.25
CA THR A 74 9.83 -1.00 9.43
C THR A 74 10.87 0.05 9.10
N ASP A 75 10.70 0.78 7.98
CA ASP A 75 11.59 1.87 7.57
C ASP A 75 11.59 3.02 8.59
N GLU A 76 10.42 3.39 9.11
CA GLU A 76 10.29 4.41 10.15
C GLU A 76 11.01 4.02 11.45
N LEU A 77 10.83 2.77 11.90
CA LEU A 77 11.51 2.24 13.08
C LEU A 77 13.03 2.21 12.89
N ALA A 78 13.51 1.75 11.73
CA ALA A 78 14.93 1.76 11.42
C ALA A 78 15.52 3.17 11.48
N GLY A 79 14.77 4.17 10.97
CA GLY A 79 15.17 5.58 11.05
C GLY A 79 15.18 6.16 12.47
N LEU A 80 14.38 5.62 13.40
CA LEU A 80 14.43 6.00 14.82
C LEU A 80 15.61 5.36 15.55
N LEU A 81 15.92 4.09 15.26
CA LEU A 81 17.00 3.35 15.91
C LEU A 81 18.40 3.77 15.43
N ALA A 82 18.51 4.38 14.25
CA ALA A 82 19.78 4.88 13.72
C ALA A 82 20.24 6.22 14.33
N LYS A 83 19.53 6.76 15.33
CA LYS A 83 19.80 8.02 16.02
C LYS A 83 20.25 7.78 17.45
#